data_AF-A0A104JIW6-F1
#
_entry.id   AF-A0A104JIW6-F1
#
_cell.length_a   1.000
_cell.length_b   1.000
_cell.length_c   1.000
_cell.angle_alpha   90.00
_cell.angle_beta   90.00
_cell.angle_gamma   90.00
#
_symmetry.space_group_name_H-M   'P 1'
#
loop_
_entity.id
_entity.type
_entity.pdbx_description
1 polymer ?
#
loop_
_entity_poly.entity_id
_entity_poly.type
_entity_poly.pdbx_seq_one_letter_code
_entity_poly.pdbx_strand_id
1 'polypeptide(L)'
;MPTRDEKTAFSERLKFALMRSPEKVSGATELALHFNLRHHGEHPVSPQTAHKWLTGRTIPTTDKLETLAGWLRVDAHWLHYGPPPSVAARNTPKPLPRDETYPPTPETIELATKIEALSPHHRYLVQELIEQFYGDASEH
;
A
#
# COMPACT_ATOMS: atom_id res chain seq x y z
N MET A 1 13.36 -16.82 10.40
CA MET A 1 13.85 -16.34 9.09
C MET A 1 12.64 -15.81 8.32
N PRO A 2 12.73 -14.62 7.69
CA PRO A 2 11.62 -14.10 6.89
C PRO A 2 11.33 -15.04 5.72
N THR A 3 10.08 -15.45 5.60
CA THR A 3 9.57 -16.31 4.54
C THR A 3 9.63 -15.60 3.19
N ARG A 4 9.59 -16.37 2.09
CA ARG A 4 9.61 -15.82 0.73
C ARG A 4 8.42 -14.89 0.48
N ASP A 5 7.28 -15.17 1.10
CA ASP A 5 6.09 -14.33 1.12
C ASP A 5 6.33 -12.97 1.80
N GLU A 6 6.97 -12.93 2.98
CA GLU A 6 7.25 -11.67 3.69
C GLU A 6 8.11 -10.72 2.86
N LYS A 7 9.12 -11.25 2.15
CA LYS A 7 10.00 -10.43 1.30
C LYS A 7 9.26 -9.89 0.08
N THR A 8 8.37 -10.69 -0.50
CA THR A 8 7.54 -10.29 -1.64
C THR A 8 6.54 -9.22 -1.20
N ALA A 9 5.86 -9.44 -0.08
CA ALA A 9 4.91 -8.50 0.51
C ALA A 9 5.57 -7.15 0.89
N PHE A 10 6.80 -7.19 1.43
CA PHE A 10 7.60 -5.97 1.64
C PHE A 10 7.83 -5.21 0.34
N SER A 11 8.20 -5.90 -0.76
CA SER A 11 8.48 -5.25 -2.03
C SER A 11 7.24 -4.59 -2.64
N GLU A 12 6.08 -5.22 -2.52
CA GLU A 12 4.80 -4.66 -2.96
C GLU A 12 4.44 -3.40 -2.16
N ARG A 13 4.59 -3.44 -0.83
CA ARG A 13 4.37 -2.27 0.03
C ARG A 13 5.33 -1.13 -0.30
N LEU A 14 6.60 -1.44 -0.56
CA LEU A 14 7.60 -0.45 -0.94
C LEU A 14 7.23 0.22 -2.26
N LYS A 15 6.85 -0.55 -3.30
CA LYS A 15 6.38 0.01 -4.58
C LYS A 15 5.15 0.89 -4.39
N PHE A 16 4.18 0.42 -3.61
CA PHE A 16 2.97 1.18 -3.32
C PHE A 16 3.28 2.52 -2.63
N ALA A 17 4.16 2.51 -1.64
CA ALA A 17 4.59 3.72 -0.94
C ALA A 17 5.36 4.68 -1.87
N LEU A 18 6.17 4.17 -2.79
CA LEU A 18 6.84 4.98 -3.82
C LEU A 18 5.85 5.61 -4.81
N MET A 19 4.82 4.88 -5.25
CA MET A 19 3.76 5.42 -6.13
C MET A 19 2.95 6.54 -5.47
N ARG A 20 2.77 6.47 -4.15
CA ARG A 20 2.06 7.50 -3.38
C ARG A 20 2.94 8.71 -3.05
N SER A 21 4.26 8.55 -3.11
CA SER A 21 5.20 9.63 -2.88
C SER A 21 5.11 10.67 -4.00
N PRO A 22 5.19 11.97 -3.70
CA PRO A 22 5.26 13.02 -4.73
C PRO A 22 6.55 12.94 -5.57
N GLU A 23 7.58 12.25 -5.06
CA GLU A 23 8.82 12.01 -5.79
C GLU A 23 8.66 10.83 -6.76
N LYS A 24 8.75 11.10 -8.06
CA LYS A 24 8.74 10.06 -9.09
C LYS A 24 10.03 9.25 -9.03
N VAL A 25 9.99 8.13 -8.34
CA VAL A 25 11.08 7.14 -8.32
C VAL A 25 10.68 6.00 -9.24
N SER A 26 11.18 6.00 -10.48
CA SER A 26 10.80 4.99 -11.48
C SER A 26 11.71 3.75 -11.48
N GLY A 27 12.89 3.81 -10.86
CA GLY A 27 13.83 2.69 -10.87
C GLY A 27 14.70 2.52 -9.62
N ALA A 28 15.41 1.38 -9.59
CA ALA A 28 16.33 1.04 -8.51
C ALA A 28 17.50 2.05 -8.36
N THR A 29 17.93 2.67 -9.46
CA THR A 29 18.98 3.69 -9.45
C THR A 29 18.51 4.96 -8.77
N GLU A 30 17.32 5.46 -9.11
CA GLU A 30 16.71 6.62 -8.44
C GLU A 30 16.41 6.31 -6.98
N LEU A 31 15.89 5.10 -6.69
CA LEU A 31 15.63 4.68 -5.31
C LEU A 31 16.92 4.74 -4.47
N ALA A 32 18.02 4.19 -4.98
CA ALA A 32 19.31 4.22 -4.30
C ALA A 32 19.84 5.65 -4.12
N LEU A 33 19.70 6.51 -5.14
CA LEU A 33 20.13 7.90 -5.08
C LEU A 33 19.37 8.67 -4.00
N HIS A 34 18.03 8.68 -4.07
CA HIS A 34 17.18 9.41 -3.13
C HIS A 34 17.30 8.85 -1.70
N PHE A 35 17.51 7.54 -1.56
CA PHE A 35 17.80 6.92 -0.28
C PHE A 35 19.14 7.43 0.28
N ASN A 36 20.22 7.37 -0.50
CA ASN A 36 21.56 7.78 -0.04
C ASN A 36 21.65 9.26 0.31
N LEU A 37 20.85 10.12 -0.32
CA LEU A 37 20.76 11.54 0.03
C LEU A 37 20.16 11.78 1.42
N ARG A 38 19.40 10.82 1.96
CA ARG A 38 18.69 10.92 3.24
C ARG A 38 19.30 10.03 4.33
N HIS A 39 20.05 9.01 3.91
CA HIS A 39 20.64 8.04 4.81
C HIS A 39 22.04 8.47 5.23
N HIS A 40 22.23 8.71 6.53
CA HIS A 40 23.52 9.07 7.12
C HIS A 40 24.27 7.88 7.74
N GLY A 41 23.88 6.64 7.42
CA GLY A 41 24.53 5.45 7.94
C GLY A 41 25.90 5.16 7.32
N GLU A 42 26.65 4.24 7.94
CA GLU A 42 28.04 3.90 7.57
C GLU A 42 28.22 3.44 6.12
N HIS A 43 27.19 2.87 5.49
CA HIS A 43 27.30 2.28 4.16
C HIS A 43 26.19 2.74 3.21
N PRO A 44 26.52 3.44 2.11
CA PRO A 44 25.55 3.81 1.09
C PRO A 44 24.97 2.58 0.41
N VAL A 45 23.73 2.70 -0.05
CA VAL A 45 23.00 1.66 -0.76
C VAL A 45 23.33 1.72 -2.24
N SER A 46 23.73 0.59 -2.80
CA SER A 46 23.96 0.46 -4.24
C SER A 46 22.63 0.27 -5.00
N PRO A 47 22.54 0.66 -6.29
CA PRO A 47 21.38 0.39 -7.14
C PRO A 47 20.99 -1.10 -7.18
N GLN A 48 21.97 -2.01 -7.12
CA GLN A 48 21.71 -3.45 -7.03
C GLN A 48 20.98 -3.84 -5.75
N THR A 49 21.32 -3.20 -4.62
CA THR A 49 20.66 -3.45 -3.33
C THR A 49 19.23 -2.92 -3.35
N ALA A 50 19.03 -1.70 -3.86
CA ALA A 50 17.70 -1.14 -4.09
C ALA A 50 16.85 -2.01 -5.01
N HIS A 51 17.44 -2.59 -6.07
CA HIS A 51 16.73 -3.54 -6.94
C HIS A 51 16.30 -4.81 -6.20
N LYS A 52 17.14 -5.33 -5.30
CA LYS A 52 16.77 -6.49 -4.47
C LYS A 52 15.63 -6.18 -3.50
N TRP A 53 15.48 -4.94 -3.05
CA TRP A 53 14.33 -4.48 -2.26
C TRP A 53 13.06 -4.43 -3.12
N LEU A 54 13.13 -3.80 -4.29
CA LEU A 54 12.01 -3.70 -5.23
C LEU A 54 11.53 -5.04 -5.79
N THR A 55 12.42 -6.03 -5.87
CA THR A 55 12.10 -7.39 -6.34
C THR A 55 11.78 -8.37 -5.21
N GLY A 56 11.78 -7.93 -3.95
CA GLY A 56 11.48 -8.78 -2.80
C GLY A 56 12.50 -9.91 -2.59
N ARG A 57 13.74 -9.74 -3.05
CA ARG A 57 14.83 -10.70 -2.83
C ARG A 57 15.43 -10.57 -1.44
N THR A 58 15.44 -9.33 -0.92
CA THR A 58 16.01 -9.00 0.40
C THR A 58 15.17 -7.93 1.08
N ILE A 59 15.10 -7.98 2.41
CA ILE A 59 14.52 -6.93 3.23
C ILE A 59 15.69 -6.09 3.80
N PRO A 60 15.59 -4.75 3.82
CA PRO A 60 16.60 -3.88 4.45
C PRO A 60 16.74 -4.15 5.95
N THR A 61 17.89 -3.75 6.51
CA THR A 61 18.08 -3.71 7.97
C THR A 61 17.18 -2.64 8.60
N THR A 62 16.93 -2.74 9.91
CA THR A 62 16.05 -1.82 10.66
C THR A 62 16.35 -0.35 10.39
N ASP A 63 17.61 0.06 10.49
CA ASP A 63 18.07 1.43 10.27
C ASP A 63 17.76 1.96 8.83
N LYS A 64 17.99 1.12 7.81
CA LYS A 64 17.62 1.46 6.41
C LYS A 64 16.12 1.49 6.22
N LEU A 65 15.40 0.64 6.93
CA LEU A 65 13.95 0.59 6.89
C LEU A 65 13.33 1.83 7.53
N GLU A 66 13.87 2.31 8.66
CA GLU A 66 13.45 3.56 9.30
C GLU A 66 13.69 4.77 8.40
N THR A 67 14.82 4.79 7.69
CA THR A 67 15.11 5.83 6.70
C THR A 67 14.08 5.82 5.55
N LEU A 68 13.72 4.63 5.03
CA LEU A 68 12.67 4.49 4.01
C LEU A 68 11.30 4.93 4.53
N ALA A 69 10.96 4.53 5.76
CA ALA A 69 9.70 4.86 6.40
C ALA A 69 9.54 6.37 6.60
N GLY A 70 10.59 7.04 7.12
CA GLY A 70 10.61 8.48 7.29
C GLY A 70 10.52 9.24 5.96
N TRP A 71 11.23 8.76 4.94
CA TRP A 71 11.16 9.36 3.60
C TRP A 71 9.78 9.23 2.97
N LEU A 72 9.19 8.04 2.99
CA LEU A 72 7.89 7.75 2.38
C LEU A 72 6.70 8.16 3.26
N ARG A 73 6.97 8.70 4.46
CA ARG A 73 5.99 9.09 5.48
C ARG A 73 5.01 7.96 5.82
N VAL A 74 5.54 6.73 5.90
CA VAL A 74 4.81 5.52 6.31
C VAL A 74 5.39 4.98 7.61
N ASP A 75 4.66 4.10 8.28
CA ASP A 75 5.16 3.43 9.48
C ASP A 75 6.18 2.32 9.12
N ALA A 76 7.26 2.23 9.90
CA ALA A 76 8.32 1.24 9.68
C ALA A 76 7.81 -0.20 9.90
N HIS A 77 6.97 -0.41 10.91
CA HIS A 77 6.38 -1.71 11.15
C HIS A 77 5.42 -2.11 10.02
N TRP A 78 4.62 -1.16 9.51
CA TRP A 78 3.77 -1.36 8.34
C TRP A 78 4.58 -1.71 7.09
N LEU A 79 5.69 -1.02 6.84
CA LEU A 79 6.52 -1.32 5.67
C LEU A 79 7.14 -2.72 5.79
N HIS A 80 7.62 -3.10 6.98
CA HIS A 80 8.27 -4.38 7.22
C HIS A 80 7.31 -5.57 7.29
N TYR A 81 6.33 -5.52 8.19
CA TYR A 81 5.41 -6.63 8.50
C TYR A 81 4.02 -6.48 7.87
N GLY A 82 3.70 -5.27 7.39
CA GLY A 82 2.34 -4.94 6.99
C GLY A 82 1.52 -4.41 8.16
N PRO A 83 0.26 -4.01 7.91
CA PRO A 83 -0.67 -3.67 8.97
C PRO A 83 -0.79 -4.84 9.97
N PRO A 84 -0.96 -4.57 11.27
CA PRO A 84 -1.08 -5.63 12.26
C PRO A 84 -2.18 -6.62 11.84
N PRO A 85 -2.01 -7.93 12.09
CA PRO A 85 -2.99 -8.96 11.68
C PRO A 85 -4.42 -8.64 12.17
N SER A 86 -4.57 -7.83 13.22
CA SER A 86 -5.85 -7.35 13.76
C SER A 86 -6.57 -6.30 12.89
N VAL A 87 -5.86 -5.51 12.07
CA VAL A 87 -6.44 -4.35 11.37
C VAL A 87 -6.69 -4.62 9.89
N ALA A 88 -5.90 -5.50 9.25
CA ALA A 88 -6.11 -5.85 7.84
C ALA A 88 -6.88 -7.16 7.61
N ALA A 89 -6.83 -8.13 8.54
CA ALA A 89 -7.57 -9.37 8.37
C ALA A 89 -9.09 -9.22 8.58
N ARG A 90 -9.57 -8.05 9.02
CA ARG A 90 -11.00 -7.78 9.16
C ARG A 90 -11.67 -7.11 7.96
N ASN A 91 -10.94 -6.46 7.04
CA ASN A 91 -11.60 -5.51 6.14
C ASN A 91 -11.28 -5.60 4.65
N THR A 92 -10.66 -6.68 4.16
CA THR A 92 -10.90 -7.07 2.76
C THR A 92 -11.61 -8.41 2.77
N PRO A 93 -12.95 -8.44 2.96
CA PRO A 93 -13.71 -9.61 2.59
C PRO A 93 -13.29 -10.01 1.18
N LYS A 94 -13.12 -11.31 0.95
CA LYS A 94 -12.90 -11.85 -0.40
C LYS A 94 -13.91 -11.18 -1.33
N PRO A 95 -13.49 -10.54 -2.43
CA PRO A 95 -14.41 -9.83 -3.30
C PRO A 95 -15.53 -10.79 -3.70
N LEU A 96 -16.75 -10.41 -3.32
CA LEU A 96 -17.94 -11.19 -3.62
C LEU A 96 -18.21 -11.16 -5.13
N PRO A 97 -18.82 -12.22 -5.70
CA PRO A 97 -19.37 -12.20 -7.05
C PRO A 97 -20.30 -11.00 -7.24
N ARG A 98 -20.30 -10.43 -8.46
CA ARG A 98 -20.99 -9.17 -8.83
C ARG A 98 -22.52 -9.21 -8.86
N ASP A 99 -23.14 -10.20 -8.25
CA ASP A 99 -24.60 -10.34 -8.18
C ASP A 99 -25.08 -10.88 -6.83
N GLU A 100 -24.17 -11.05 -5.87
CA GLU A 100 -24.55 -11.48 -4.52
C GLU A 100 -24.86 -10.27 -3.64
N THR A 101 -26.09 -10.23 -3.14
CA THR A 101 -26.53 -9.20 -2.20
C THR A 101 -25.77 -9.37 -0.89
N TYR A 102 -25.14 -8.29 -0.42
CA TYR A 102 -24.33 -8.32 0.79
C TYR A 102 -25.20 -8.75 1.99
N PRO A 103 -24.80 -9.75 2.81
CA PRO A 103 -25.47 -9.97 4.09
C PRO A 103 -25.26 -8.71 4.93
N PRO A 104 -26.30 -8.09 5.52
CA PRO A 104 -26.17 -6.81 6.22
C PRO A 104 -25.29 -6.97 7.48
N THR A 105 -23.98 -6.89 7.30
CA THR A 105 -23.04 -6.90 8.42
C THR A 105 -22.99 -5.53 9.07
N PRO A 106 -22.65 -5.45 10.37
CA PRO A 106 -22.52 -4.17 11.07
C PRO A 106 -21.60 -3.17 10.35
N GLU A 107 -20.54 -3.66 9.71
CA GLU A 107 -19.56 -2.84 9.00
C GLU A 107 -20.14 -2.20 7.73
N THR A 108 -20.96 -2.93 6.97
CA THR A 108 -21.62 -2.39 5.76
C THR A 108 -22.72 -1.41 6.12
N ILE A 109 -23.43 -1.66 7.22
CA ILE A 109 -24.42 -0.73 7.76
C ILE A 109 -23.73 0.57 8.21
N GLU A 110 -22.60 0.47 8.90
CA GLU A 110 -21.82 1.64 9.32
C GLU A 110 -21.29 2.43 8.12
N LEU A 111 -20.80 1.75 7.09
CA LEU A 111 -20.35 2.39 5.86
C LEU A 111 -21.49 3.12 5.13
N ALA A 112 -22.64 2.47 4.96
CA ALA A 112 -23.83 3.08 4.36
C ALA A 112 -24.26 4.33 5.15
N THR A 113 -24.25 4.24 6.49
CA THR A 113 -24.58 5.37 7.37
C THR A 113 -23.60 6.53 7.18
N LYS A 114 -22.30 6.26 7.07
CA LYS A 114 -21.28 7.29 6.81
C LYS A 114 -21.46 7.96 5.46
N ILE A 115 -21.81 7.19 4.42
CA ILE A 115 -22.09 7.73 3.08
C ILE A 115 -23.32 8.64 3.12
N GLU A 116 -24.39 8.24 3.80
CA GLU A 116 -25.59 9.08 3.95
C GLU A 116 -25.34 10.36 4.75
N ALA A 117 -24.37 10.35 5.67
CA ALA A 117 -23.96 11.53 6.42
C ALA A 117 -23.10 12.53 5.60
N LEU A 118 -22.69 12.18 4.37
CA LEU A 118 -21.90 13.07 3.52
C LEU A 118 -22.75 14.18 2.89
N SER A 119 -22.08 15.28 2.52
CA SER A 119 -22.71 16.36 1.76
C SER A 119 -23.22 15.85 0.40
N PRO A 120 -24.26 16.48 -0.20
CA PRO A 120 -24.78 16.06 -1.50
C PRO A 120 -23.70 15.92 -2.58
N HIS A 121 -22.73 16.84 -2.61
CA HIS A 121 -21.61 16.80 -3.54
C HIS A 121 -20.68 15.60 -3.31
N HIS A 122 -20.36 15.29 -2.05
CA HIS A 122 -19.51 14.14 -1.73
C HIS A 122 -20.22 12.80 -2.00
N ARG A 123 -21.53 12.72 -1.76
CA ARG A 123 -22.32 11.55 -2.13
C ARG A 123 -22.29 11.30 -3.64
N TYR A 124 -22.47 12.36 -4.43
CA TYR A 124 -22.37 12.28 -5.89
C TYR A 124 -21.00 11.77 -6.36
N LEU A 125 -19.91 12.30 -5.83
CA LEU A 125 -18.56 11.81 -6.15
C LEU A 125 -18.35 10.33 -5.83
N VAL A 126 -18.88 9.87 -4.69
CA VAL A 126 -18.80 8.45 -4.30
C VAL A 126 -19.63 7.59 -5.25
N GLN A 127 -20.82 8.04 -5.66
CA GLN A 127 -21.68 7.33 -6.62
C GLN A 127 -20.98 7.18 -7.97
N GLU A 128 -20.48 8.27 -8.55
CA GLU A 128 -19.75 8.26 -9.82
C GLU A 128 -18.52 7.32 -9.77
N LEU A 129 -17.79 7.35 -8.66
CA LEU A 129 -16.63 6.48 -8.46
C LEU A 129 -17.03 5.00 -8.41
N ILE A 130 -18.13 4.67 -7.74
CA ILE A 130 -18.68 3.31 -7.72
C ILE A 130 -19.14 2.89 -9.12
N GLU A 131 -19.87 3.74 -9.83
CA GLU A 131 -20.34 3.46 -11.20
C GLU A 131 -19.17 3.23 -12.16
N GLN A 132 -18.12 4.06 -12.09
CA GLN A 132 -16.93 3.89 -12.91
C GLN A 132 -16.24 2.56 -12.63
N PHE A 133 -15.96 2.22 -11.37
CA PHE A 133 -15.26 0.98 -11.03
C PHE A 133 -16.11 -0.29 -11.21
N TYR A 134 -17.45 -0.17 -11.15
CA TYR A 134 -18.36 -1.29 -11.35
C TYR A 134 -18.70 -1.51 -12.83
N GLY A 135 -18.92 -0.43 -13.58
CA GLY A 135 -19.30 -0.43 -14.99
C GLY A 135 -18.16 -0.80 -15.95
N ASP A 136 -16.93 -0.34 -15.68
CA ASP A 136 -15.75 -0.57 -16.55
C ASP A 136 -15.42 -2.06 -16.74
N ALA A 137 -15.82 -2.90 -15.79
CA ALA A 137 -15.52 -4.31 -15.84
C ALA A 137 -16.69 -5.18 -16.33
N SER A 138 -17.74 -4.57 -16.90
CA SER A 138 -18.82 -5.25 -17.63
C SER A 138 -18.57 -5.33 -19.15
N GLU A 139 -17.55 -4.64 -19.65
CA GLU A 139 -17.24 -4.53 -21.09
C GLU A 139 -16.07 -5.41 -21.58
N HIS A 140 -15.73 -6.49 -20.87
CA HIS A 140 -14.73 -7.48 -21.31
C HIS A 140 -15.14 -8.93 -21.10
#